data_AF-A0A5B0SPS3-F1
#
_entry.id   AF-A0A5B0SPS3-F1
#
_cell.length_a   1.000
_cell.length_b   1.000
_cell.length_c   1.000
_cell.angle_alpha   90.00
_cell.angle_beta   90.00
_cell.angle_gamma   90.00
#
_symmetry.space_group_name_H-M   'P 1'
#
loop_
_entity.id
_entity.type
_entity.pdbx_description
1 polymer ?
#
loop_
_entity_poly.entity_id
_entity_poly.type
_entity_poly.pdbx_seq_one_letter_code
_entity_poly.pdbx_strand_id
1 'polypeptide(L)'
;MDDARKILKEATSKSLVILDELGRGTSTFDGHAIAFAVLHRLATHSNCLGFFATHYSALTEDFRAHANIATKYMLTNVDEVTREVVFLYKLSSGVSPRSYGPHVAKMAGIPSKIVQRAISISEKFEKETKDRTELSAKQSNHRLLNLVLQADTAFLINLVKNGGFNQPASVKENLNTIDRILLGIQKFQFHN
;
A
#
# COMPACT_ATOMS: atom_id res chain seq x y z
N MET A 1 3.08 -7.12 -16.86
CA MET A 1 2.43 -5.80 -17.01
C MET A 1 1.22 -5.84 -17.92
N ASP A 2 1.19 -6.67 -18.96
CA ASP A 2 0.02 -6.80 -19.83
C ASP A 2 -1.27 -7.23 -19.11
N ASP A 3 -1.18 -8.10 -18.10
CA ASP A 3 -2.35 -8.52 -17.32
C ASP A 3 -2.93 -7.35 -16.50
N ALA A 4 -2.07 -6.58 -15.83
CA ALA A 4 -2.48 -5.38 -15.11
C ALA A 4 -3.13 -4.35 -16.06
N ARG A 5 -2.59 -4.18 -17.27
CA ARG A 5 -3.17 -3.32 -18.30
C ARG A 5 -4.58 -3.78 -18.70
N LYS A 6 -4.79 -5.09 -18.91
CA LYS A 6 -6.12 -5.65 -19.22
C LYS A 6 -7.10 -5.41 -18.09
N ILE A 7 -6.70 -5.72 -16.85
CA ILE A 7 -7.52 -5.49 -15.65
C ILE A 7 -7.93 -4.03 -15.58
N LEU A 8 -7.00 -3.08 -15.71
CA LEU A 8 -7.31 -1.65 -15.65
C LEU A 8 -8.24 -1.17 -16.77
N LYS A 9 -8.21 -1.83 -17.93
CA LYS A 9 -9.05 -1.49 -19.09
C LYS A 9 -10.47 -2.05 -18.95
N GLU A 10 -10.62 -3.21 -18.34
CA GLU A 10 -11.88 -3.98 -18.34
C GLU A 10 -12.59 -3.97 -16.98
N ALA A 11 -11.89 -3.66 -15.88
CA ALA A 11 -12.47 -3.65 -14.55
C ALA A 11 -13.54 -2.56 -14.40
N THR A 12 -14.69 -2.97 -13.90
CA THR A 12 -15.83 -2.11 -13.56
C THR A 12 -16.16 -2.26 -12.07
N SER A 13 -17.10 -1.47 -11.57
CA SER A 13 -17.59 -1.59 -10.18
C SER A 13 -18.25 -2.94 -9.86
N LYS A 14 -18.56 -3.76 -10.89
CA LYS A 14 -19.11 -5.12 -10.74
C LYS A 14 -18.05 -6.22 -10.87
N SER A 15 -16.79 -5.86 -11.06
CA SER A 15 -15.68 -6.80 -11.19
C SER A 15 -15.12 -7.19 -9.82
N LEU A 16 -14.64 -8.44 -9.71
CA LEU A 16 -13.76 -8.88 -8.64
C LEU A 16 -12.32 -8.90 -9.17
N VAL A 17 -11.44 -8.10 -8.57
CA VAL A 17 -10.03 -7.99 -8.98
C VAL A 17 -9.12 -8.57 -7.90
N ILE A 18 -8.21 -9.47 -8.28
CA ILE A 18 -7.19 -10.01 -7.39
C ILE A 18 -5.83 -9.70 -8.02
N LEU A 19 -4.99 -9.00 -7.28
CA LEU A 19 -3.62 -8.67 -7.65
C LEU A 19 -2.68 -9.19 -6.58
N ASP A 20 -1.64 -9.90 -7.02
CA ASP A 20 -0.63 -10.49 -6.15
C ASP A 20 0.76 -9.98 -6.56
N GLU A 21 1.44 -9.31 -5.63
CA GLU A 21 2.79 -8.77 -5.79
C GLU A 21 3.01 -7.94 -7.06
N LEU A 22 2.05 -7.07 -7.38
CA LEU A 22 2.18 -6.13 -8.50
C LEU A 22 3.37 -5.19 -8.27
N GLY A 23 4.21 -5.03 -9.30
CA GLY A 23 5.43 -4.22 -9.22
C GLY A 23 6.69 -5.04 -8.90
N ARG A 24 6.56 -6.35 -8.68
CA ARG A 24 7.72 -7.25 -8.59
C ARG A 24 8.50 -7.29 -9.91
N GLY A 25 9.83 -7.27 -9.83
CA GLY A 25 10.74 -7.37 -10.98
C GLY A 25 11.26 -6.04 -11.53
N THR A 26 10.99 -4.93 -10.83
CA THR A 26 11.62 -3.61 -11.09
C THR A 26 12.28 -3.08 -9.80
N SER A 27 12.83 -1.86 -9.85
CA SER A 27 13.37 -1.19 -8.67
C SER A 27 12.29 -1.05 -7.59
N THR A 28 12.70 -1.05 -6.31
CA THR A 28 11.75 -0.97 -5.19
C THR A 28 10.86 0.28 -5.26
N PHE A 29 11.44 1.42 -5.64
CA PHE A 29 10.71 2.68 -5.75
C PHE A 29 9.75 2.70 -6.94
N ASP A 30 10.18 2.23 -8.11
CA ASP A 30 9.30 2.16 -9.29
C ASP A 30 8.17 1.16 -9.07
N GLY A 31 8.48 0.01 -8.44
CA GLY A 31 7.49 -1.02 -8.11
C GLY A 31 6.43 -0.51 -7.15
N HIS A 32 6.84 0.19 -6.08
CA HIS A 32 5.93 0.87 -5.16
C HIS A 32 5.07 1.92 -5.88
N ALA A 33 5.68 2.77 -6.71
CA ALA A 33 4.96 3.83 -7.43
C ALA A 33 3.89 3.27 -8.38
N ILE A 34 4.22 2.19 -9.11
CA ILE A 34 3.26 1.51 -9.98
C ILE A 34 2.14 0.87 -9.15
N ALA A 35 2.49 0.16 -8.08
CA ALA A 35 1.51 -0.48 -7.20
C ALA A 35 0.56 0.55 -6.57
N PHE A 36 1.08 1.69 -6.11
CA PHE A 36 0.31 2.82 -5.61
C PHE A 36 -0.69 3.32 -6.66
N ALA A 37 -0.21 3.63 -7.87
CA ALA A 37 -1.04 4.19 -8.93
C ALA A 37 -2.17 3.23 -9.35
N VAL A 38 -1.86 1.93 -9.44
CA VAL A 38 -2.84 0.91 -9.80
C VAL A 38 -3.87 0.71 -8.69
N LEU A 39 -3.44 0.60 -7.43
CA LEU A 39 -4.33 0.46 -6.29
C LEU A 39 -5.27 1.67 -6.15
N HIS A 40 -4.73 2.89 -6.27
CA HIS A 40 -5.52 4.12 -6.28
C HIS A 40 -6.55 4.11 -7.41
N ARG A 41 -6.14 3.74 -8.64
CA ARG A 41 -7.06 3.68 -9.78
C ARG A 41 -8.23 2.72 -9.52
N LEU A 42 -7.93 1.52 -9.05
CA LEU A 42 -8.94 0.48 -8.81
C LEU A 42 -9.89 0.85 -7.65
N ALA A 43 -9.35 1.35 -6.53
CA ALA A 43 -10.14 1.66 -5.33
C ALA A 43 -10.95 2.95 -5.46
N THR A 44 -10.45 3.94 -6.21
CA THR A 44 -11.08 5.25 -6.36
C THR A 44 -12.00 5.32 -7.57
N HIS A 45 -11.54 4.86 -8.74
CA HIS A 45 -12.20 5.13 -10.01
C HIS A 45 -12.99 3.93 -10.50
N SER A 46 -12.37 2.74 -10.54
CA SER A 46 -13.11 1.53 -10.90
C SER A 46 -14.10 1.12 -9.80
N ASN A 47 -13.77 1.45 -8.54
CA ASN A 47 -14.53 1.12 -7.33
C ASN A 47 -14.99 -0.35 -7.33
N CYS A 48 -14.09 -1.23 -7.78
CA CYS A 48 -14.33 -2.66 -7.87
C CYS A 48 -14.04 -3.34 -6.52
N LEU A 49 -14.68 -4.48 -6.28
CA LEU A 49 -14.28 -5.33 -5.17
C LEU A 49 -12.92 -5.95 -5.50
N GLY A 50 -11.97 -5.96 -4.55
CA GLY A 50 -10.70 -6.59 -4.82
C GLY A 50 -9.79 -6.89 -3.65
N PHE A 51 -8.82 -7.75 -3.92
CA PHE A 51 -7.72 -8.11 -3.02
C PHE A 51 -6.41 -7.72 -3.66
N PHE A 52 -5.57 -7.01 -2.90
CA PHE A 52 -4.25 -6.57 -3.32
C PHE A 52 -3.22 -7.10 -2.32
N ALA A 53 -2.59 -8.23 -2.65
CA ALA A 53 -1.50 -8.78 -1.86
C ALA A 53 -0.18 -8.11 -2.25
N THR A 54 0.59 -7.67 -1.25
CA THR A 54 1.81 -6.91 -1.47
C THR A 54 2.78 -7.01 -0.31
N HIS A 55 4.08 -6.95 -0.63
CA HIS A 55 5.14 -6.73 0.34
C HIS A 55 5.47 -5.25 0.60
N TYR A 56 4.84 -4.30 -0.09
CA TYR A 56 5.08 -2.87 0.11
C TYR A 56 4.34 -2.35 1.35
N SER A 57 5.02 -2.37 2.50
CA SER A 57 4.47 -1.81 3.75
C SER A 57 4.13 -0.33 3.66
N ALA A 58 4.87 0.45 2.86
CA ALA A 58 4.60 1.87 2.64
C ALA A 58 3.19 2.12 2.06
N LEU A 59 2.67 1.21 1.20
CA LEU A 59 1.30 1.35 0.67
C LEU A 59 0.25 1.33 1.78
N THR A 60 0.51 0.58 2.85
CA THR A 60 -0.46 0.49 3.96
C THR A 60 -0.59 1.82 4.71
N GLU A 61 0.48 2.61 4.79
CA GLU A 61 0.44 3.95 5.40
C GLU A 61 -0.14 4.97 4.41
N ASP A 62 0.28 4.93 3.14
CA ASP A 62 -0.22 5.80 2.08
C ASP A 62 -1.77 5.80 2.02
N PHE A 63 -2.37 4.60 2.05
CA PHE A 63 -3.82 4.41 1.95
C PHE A 63 -4.54 4.30 3.30
N ARG A 64 -3.87 4.54 4.43
CA ARG A 64 -4.45 4.39 5.78
C ARG A 64 -5.76 5.16 5.98
N ALA A 65 -5.86 6.33 5.35
CA ALA A 65 -7.04 7.20 5.44
C ALA A 65 -8.06 7.00 4.31
N HIS A 66 -7.81 6.07 3.38
CA HIS A 66 -8.67 5.86 2.22
C HIS A 66 -9.92 5.06 2.58
N ALA A 67 -11.10 5.64 2.37
CA ALA A 67 -12.38 5.07 2.86
C ALA A 67 -12.71 3.67 2.31
N ASN A 68 -12.27 3.35 1.09
CA ASN A 68 -12.59 2.07 0.43
C ASN A 68 -11.50 1.00 0.61
N ILE A 69 -10.44 1.27 1.37
CA ILE A 69 -9.33 0.33 1.54
C ILE A 69 -9.22 -0.07 3.02
N ALA A 70 -9.19 -1.38 3.26
CA ALA A 70 -8.94 -1.95 4.57
C ALA A 70 -7.69 -2.81 4.53
N THR A 71 -6.74 -2.54 5.43
CA THR A 71 -5.51 -3.32 5.56
C THR A 71 -5.79 -4.61 6.33
N LYS A 72 -5.27 -5.71 5.82
CA LYS A 72 -5.34 -7.04 6.44
C LYS A 72 -4.03 -7.78 6.26
N TYR A 73 -3.75 -8.72 7.15
CA TYR A 73 -2.57 -9.57 7.10
C TYR A 73 -2.91 -10.99 7.60
N MET A 74 -2.11 -11.97 7.21
CA MET A 74 -2.24 -13.33 7.71
C MET A 74 -1.54 -13.47 9.06
N LEU A 75 -2.26 -13.99 10.06
CA LEU A 75 -1.72 -14.19 11.39
C LEU A 75 -0.61 -15.23 11.38
N THR A 76 0.45 -14.92 12.13
CA THR A 76 1.62 -15.76 12.34
C THR A 76 1.92 -15.81 13.82
N ASN A 77 2.18 -17.01 14.33
CA ASN A 77 2.74 -17.19 15.67
C ASN A 77 4.25 -17.43 15.54
N VAL A 78 5.05 -16.83 16.41
CA VAL A 78 6.49 -17.09 16.45
C VAL A 78 6.85 -17.50 17.86
N ASP A 79 7.48 -18.66 17.97
CA ASP A 79 8.11 -19.08 19.22
C ASP A 79 9.41 -18.29 19.39
N GLU A 80 9.51 -17.50 20.46
CA GLU A 80 10.68 -16.66 20.70
C GLU A 80 11.94 -17.45 21.09
N VAL A 81 11.77 -18.64 21.66
CA VAL A 81 12.84 -19.53 22.11
C VAL A 81 13.38 -20.34 20.94
N THR A 82 12.50 -21.04 20.24
CA THR A 82 12.90 -21.90 19.12
C THR A 82 13.07 -21.11 17.82
N ARG A 83 12.56 -19.87 17.73
CA ARG A 83 12.53 -19.05 16.50
C ARG A 83 11.82 -19.78 15.36
N GLU A 84 10.85 -20.62 15.69
CA GLU A 84 9.98 -21.28 14.72
C GLU A 84 8.77 -20.38 14.44
N VAL A 85 8.41 -20.27 13.15
CA VAL A 85 7.22 -19.53 12.72
C VAL A 85 6.13 -20.50 12.31
N VAL A 86 4.93 -20.29 12.84
CA VAL A 86 3.73 -21.06 12.53
C VAL A 86 2.74 -20.13 11.82
N PHE A 87 2.39 -20.50 10.59
CA PHE A 87 1.38 -19.80 9.80
C PHE A 87 0.00 -20.28 10.23
N LEU A 88 -0.82 -19.38 10.77
CA LEU A 88 -2.17 -19.73 11.23
C LEU A 88 -3.20 -19.69 10.11
N TYR A 89 -2.83 -19.18 8.93
CA TYR A 89 -3.70 -18.98 7.76
C TYR A 89 -5.02 -18.24 8.08
N LYS A 90 -5.02 -17.44 9.15
CA LYS A 90 -6.16 -16.66 9.60
C LYS A 90 -5.93 -15.20 9.23
N LEU A 91 -6.82 -14.66 8.41
CA LEU A 91 -6.79 -13.25 8.01
C LEU A 91 -7.25 -12.36 9.18
N SER A 92 -6.42 -11.39 9.56
CA SER A 92 -6.70 -10.41 10.61
C SER A 92 -6.62 -8.99 10.05
N SER A 93 -7.38 -8.07 10.65
CA SER A 93 -7.32 -6.65 10.33
C SER A 93 -6.01 -6.02 10.80
N GLY A 94 -5.52 -5.04 10.04
CA GLY A 94 -4.29 -4.29 10.34
C GLY A 94 -3.15 -4.61 9.37
N VAL A 95 -1.95 -4.20 9.75
CA VAL A 95 -0.71 -4.38 9.00
C VAL A 95 0.15 -5.44 9.70
N SER A 96 0.89 -6.25 8.93
CA SER A 96 1.81 -7.22 9.50
C SER A 96 2.89 -6.50 10.33
N PRO A 97 3.10 -6.88 11.61
CA PRO A 97 4.04 -6.16 12.49
C PRO A 97 5.50 -6.39 12.11
N ARG A 98 5.84 -7.55 11.52
CA ARG A 98 7.20 -7.93 11.16
C ARG A 98 7.22 -8.75 9.87
N SER A 99 8.40 -8.81 9.25
CA SER A 99 8.69 -9.80 8.20
C SER A 99 9.31 -11.05 8.82
N TYR A 100 8.97 -12.22 8.29
CA TYR A 100 9.40 -13.52 8.83
C TYR A 100 10.34 -14.27 7.88
N GLY A 101 10.89 -13.61 6.87
CA GLY A 101 11.75 -14.23 5.85
C GLY A 101 12.90 -15.08 6.42
N PRO A 102 13.70 -14.56 7.39
CA PRO A 102 14.75 -15.37 8.01
C PRO A 102 14.23 -16.60 8.77
N HIS A 103 13.04 -16.53 9.37
CA HIS A 103 12.42 -17.65 10.07
C HIS A 103 11.95 -18.73 9.07
N VAL A 104 11.42 -18.32 7.92
CA VAL A 104 11.10 -19.23 6.80
C VAL A 104 12.35 -19.91 6.25
N ALA A 105 13.47 -19.19 6.14
CA ALA A 105 14.73 -19.80 5.72
C ALA A 105 15.19 -20.92 6.67
N LYS A 106 15.01 -20.74 7.99
CA LYS A 106 15.27 -21.80 8.97
C LYS A 106 14.39 -23.03 8.72
N MET A 107 13.09 -22.83 8.51
CA MET A 107 12.16 -23.93 8.21
C MET A 107 12.53 -24.67 6.92
N ALA A 108 13.08 -23.95 5.94
CA ALA A 108 13.57 -24.54 4.68
C ALA A 108 14.89 -25.32 4.82
N GLY A 109 15.45 -25.43 6.03
CA GLY A 109 16.69 -26.16 6.30
C GLY A 109 17.97 -25.38 6.05
N ILE A 110 17.90 -24.04 5.90
CA ILE A 110 19.11 -23.21 5.77
C ILE A 110 19.91 -23.26 7.09
N PRO A 111 21.24 -23.44 7.04
CA PRO A 111 22.07 -23.54 8.24
C PRO A 111 21.86 -22.38 9.23
N SER A 112 21.73 -22.70 10.52
CA SER A 112 21.44 -21.73 11.58
C SER A 112 22.40 -20.54 11.61
N LYS A 113 23.68 -20.75 11.28
CA LYS A 113 24.69 -19.69 11.22
C LYS A 113 24.37 -18.63 10.14
N ILE A 114 23.81 -19.05 9.01
CA ILE A 114 23.38 -18.15 7.92
C ILE A 114 22.12 -17.41 8.34
N VAL A 115 21.15 -18.13 8.91
CA VAL A 115 19.90 -17.53 9.40
C VAL A 115 20.17 -16.47 10.46
N GLN A 116 21.01 -16.75 11.45
CA GLN A 116 21.39 -15.78 12.49
C GLN A 116 22.02 -14.52 11.90
N ARG A 117 22.92 -14.69 10.93
CA ARG A 117 23.50 -13.54 10.21
C ARG A 117 22.43 -12.75 9.46
N ALA A 118 21.50 -13.42 8.79
CA ALA A 118 20.41 -12.76 8.06
C ALA A 118 19.50 -11.96 9.00
N ILE A 119 19.20 -12.49 10.19
CA ILE A 119 18.44 -11.78 11.24
C ILE A 119 19.19 -10.50 11.66
N SER A 120 20.47 -10.60 12.02
CA SER A 120 21.25 -9.43 12.44
C SER A 120 21.36 -8.36 11.35
N ILE A 121 21.49 -8.76 10.09
CA ILE A 121 21.50 -7.83 8.95
C ILE A 121 20.13 -7.17 8.76
N SER A 122 19.04 -7.95 8.85
CA SER A 122 17.68 -7.44 8.72
C SER A 122 17.35 -6.40 9.80
N GLU A 123 17.71 -6.66 11.05
CA GLU A 123 17.53 -5.73 12.17
C GLU A 123 18.29 -4.42 11.94
N LYS A 124 19.51 -4.50 11.40
CA LYS A 124 20.31 -3.33 11.05
C LYS A 124 19.64 -2.49 9.96
N PHE A 125 19.16 -3.12 8.89
CA PHE A 125 18.46 -2.42 7.81
C PHE A 125 17.15 -1.78 8.26
N GLU A 126 16.39 -2.45 9.13
CA GLU A 126 15.16 -1.90 9.68
C GLU A 126 15.45 -0.64 10.51
N LYS A 127 16.49 -0.68 11.35
CA LYS A 127 16.93 0.47 12.15
C LYS A 127 17.40 1.63 11.26
N GLU A 128 18.28 1.36 10.30
CA GLU A 128 18.78 2.39 9.37
C GLU A 128 17.65 3.04 8.55
N THR A 129 16.62 2.26 8.19
CA THR A 129 15.47 2.77 7.45
C THR A 129 14.62 3.67 8.35
N LYS A 130 14.31 3.24 9.59
CA LYS A 130 13.55 4.06 10.55
C LYS A 130 14.27 5.37 10.84
N ASP A 131 15.57 5.33 11.14
CA ASP A 131 16.38 6.51 11.43
C ASP A 131 16.36 7.52 10.26
N ARG A 132 16.50 7.04 9.01
CA ARG A 132 16.38 7.90 7.82
C ARG A 132 15.00 8.52 7.68
N THR A 133 13.95 7.73 7.93
CA THR A 133 12.56 8.19 7.79
C THR A 133 12.25 9.28 8.81
N GLU A 134 12.72 9.12 10.05
CA GLU A 134 12.58 10.12 11.12
C GLU A 134 13.37 11.41 10.82
N LEU A 135 14.58 11.29 10.28
CA LEU A 135 15.38 12.44 9.85
C LEU A 135 14.70 13.21 8.71
N SER A 136 14.18 12.50 7.70
CA SER A 136 13.43 13.09 6.61
C SER A 136 12.12 13.74 7.10
N ALA A 137 11.42 13.14 8.06
CA ALA A 137 10.21 13.73 8.65
C ALA A 137 10.53 15.02 9.43
N LYS A 138 11.65 15.06 10.17
CA LYS A 138 12.10 16.27 10.89
C LYS A 138 12.55 17.40 9.95
N GLN A 139 13.11 17.06 8.78
CA GLN A 139 13.52 18.06 7.77
C GLN A 139 12.34 18.56 6.93
N SER A 140 11.30 17.74 6.75
CA SER A 140 10.10 18.05 5.97
C SER A 140 9.09 18.86 6.79
N ASN A 141 9.47 20.07 7.21
CA ASN A 141 8.57 21.04 7.86
C ASN A 141 7.49 21.62 6.91
N HIS A 142 7.46 21.21 5.64
CA HIS A 142 6.35 21.51 4.74
C HIS A 142 5.25 20.46 4.91
N ARG A 143 4.13 20.91 5.47
CA ARG A 143 2.88 20.15 5.63
C ARG A 143 2.30 19.82 4.24
N LEU A 144 2.84 18.80 3.59
CA LEU A 144 2.33 18.31 2.33
C LEU A 144 1.10 17.43 2.57
N LEU A 145 0.10 17.55 1.69
CA LEU A 145 -1.07 16.66 1.68
C LEU A 145 -0.62 15.21 1.50
N ASN A 146 -1.33 14.24 2.09
CA ASN A 146 -1.11 12.81 1.83
C ASN A 146 -1.08 12.57 0.31
N LEU A 147 -0.16 11.71 -0.17
CA LEU A 147 0.00 11.33 -1.57
C LEU A 147 -1.33 10.92 -2.25
N VAL A 148 -2.23 10.25 -1.50
CA VAL A 148 -3.57 9.90 -1.99
C VAL A 148 -4.41 11.15 -2.31
N LEU A 149 -4.35 12.18 -1.46
CA LEU A 149 -5.05 13.45 -1.69
C LEU A 149 -4.42 14.24 -2.85
N GLN A 150 -3.09 14.19 -2.98
CA GLN A 150 -2.39 14.77 -4.13
C GLN A 150 -2.82 14.07 -5.43
N ALA A 151 -2.97 12.75 -5.43
CA ALA A 151 -3.46 11.99 -6.58
C ALA A 151 -4.92 12.36 -6.91
N ASP A 152 -5.80 12.43 -5.91
CA ASP A 152 -7.20 12.83 -6.08
C ASP A 152 -7.32 14.27 -6.64
N THR A 153 -6.55 15.23 -6.11
CA THR A 153 -6.55 16.62 -6.59
C THR A 153 -5.99 16.75 -8.01
N ALA A 154 -4.88 16.06 -8.31
CA ALA A 154 -4.30 16.03 -9.65
C ALA A 154 -5.29 15.46 -10.69
N PHE A 155 -6.03 14.41 -10.31
CA PHE A 155 -7.08 13.84 -11.15
C PHE A 155 -8.19 14.87 -11.46
N LEU A 156 -8.72 15.56 -10.46
CA LEU A 156 -9.76 16.57 -10.66
C LEU A 156 -9.29 17.76 -11.51
N ILE A 157 -8.06 18.25 -11.30
CA ILE A 157 -7.49 19.33 -12.13
C ILE A 157 -7.39 18.89 -13.59
N ASN A 158 -6.95 17.65 -13.83
CA ASN A 158 -6.85 17.10 -15.17
C ASN A 158 -8.25 16.97 -15.83
N LEU A 159 -9.25 16.50 -15.06
CA LEU A 159 -10.64 16.37 -15.52
C LEU A 159 -11.22 17.73 -15.95
N VAL A 160 -11.00 18.77 -15.14
CA VAL A 160 -11.44 20.15 -15.44
C VAL A 160 -10.75 20.69 -16.69
N LYS A 161 -9.42 20.54 -16.79
CA LYS A 161 -8.63 21.06 -17.92
C LYS A 161 -8.99 20.40 -19.25
N ASN A 162 -9.31 19.11 -19.24
CA ASN A 162 -9.62 18.34 -20.44
C ASN A 162 -11.11 18.33 -20.81
N GLY A 163 -11.95 19.14 -20.14
CA GLY A 163 -13.39 19.16 -20.40
C GLY A 163 -14.10 17.84 -20.09
N GLY A 164 -13.51 17.00 -19.24
CA GLY A 164 -13.87 15.61 -19.02
C GLY A 164 -15.17 15.37 -18.25
N PHE A 165 -15.90 16.42 -17.87
CA PHE A 165 -17.27 16.28 -17.33
C PHE A 165 -18.25 15.64 -18.33
N ASN A 166 -17.89 15.55 -19.61
CA ASN A 166 -18.64 14.85 -20.65
C ASN A 166 -18.26 13.36 -20.81
N GLN A 167 -17.24 12.86 -20.09
CA GLN A 167 -16.96 11.42 -20.03
C GLN A 167 -17.70 10.80 -18.83
N PRO A 168 -18.37 9.65 -19.00
CA PRO A 168 -19.17 9.02 -17.96
C PRO A 168 -18.29 8.26 -16.95
N ALA A 169 -17.27 8.90 -16.37
CA ALA A 169 -16.93 8.58 -14.99
C ALA A 169 -18.17 8.96 -14.18
N SER A 170 -18.74 8.03 -13.42
CA SER A 170 -20.06 8.27 -12.85
C SER A 170 -20.00 9.54 -11.99
N VAL A 171 -20.93 10.48 -12.17
CA VAL A 171 -20.94 11.76 -11.39
C VAL A 171 -20.74 11.50 -9.89
N LYS A 172 -21.21 10.33 -9.42
CA LYS A 172 -21.02 9.79 -8.08
C LYS A 172 -19.55 9.53 -7.70
N GLU A 173 -18.71 8.99 -8.58
CA GLU A 173 -17.25 8.81 -8.36
C GLU A 173 -16.53 10.15 -8.17
N ASN A 174 -16.90 11.15 -8.99
CA ASN A 174 -16.32 12.48 -8.89
C ASN A 174 -16.71 13.16 -7.58
N LEU A 175 -17.98 13.04 -7.17
CA LEU A 175 -18.47 13.53 -5.87
C LEU A 175 -17.75 12.86 -4.70
N ASN A 176 -17.60 11.53 -4.73
CA ASN A 176 -16.87 10.81 -3.69
C ASN A 176 -15.40 11.27 -3.59
N THR A 177 -14.77 11.59 -4.72
CA THR A 177 -13.40 12.10 -4.75
C THR A 177 -13.30 13.51 -4.16
N ILE A 178 -14.26 14.37 -4.47
CA ILE A 178 -14.38 15.70 -3.85
C ILE A 178 -14.59 15.58 -2.34
N ASP A 179 -15.48 14.71 -1.89
CA ASP A 179 -15.76 14.49 -0.47
C ASP A 179 -14.51 14.00 0.29
N ARG A 180 -13.73 13.08 -0.30
CA ARG A 180 -12.45 12.65 0.30
C ARG A 180 -11.44 13.79 0.40
N ILE A 181 -11.34 14.65 -0.62
CA ILE A 181 -10.46 15.82 -0.58
C ILE A 181 -10.90 16.78 0.52
N LEU A 182 -12.20 17.09 0.60
CA LEU A 182 -12.76 17.97 1.63
C LEU A 182 -12.54 17.43 3.04
N LEU A 183 -12.79 16.13 3.27
CA LEU A 183 -12.51 15.46 4.54
C LEU A 183 -11.01 15.46 4.88
N GLY A 184 -10.16 15.26 3.87
CA GLY A 184 -8.70 15.32 4.01
C GLY A 184 -8.22 16.71 4.44
N ILE A 185 -8.76 17.76 3.81
CA ILE A 185 -8.47 19.17 4.16
C ILE A 185 -8.98 19.50 5.58
N GLN A 186 -10.17 19.04 5.95
CA GLN A 186 -10.71 19.24 7.31
C GLN A 186 -9.83 18.57 8.37
N LYS A 187 -9.46 17.29 8.19
CA LYS A 187 -8.54 16.60 9.11
C LYS A 187 -7.18 17.29 9.23
N PHE A 188 -6.71 17.89 8.14
CA PHE A 188 -5.50 18.69 8.11
C PHE A 188 -5.63 20.01 8.89
N GLN A 189 -6.83 20.61 8.97
CA GLN A 189 -7.08 21.80 9.79
C GLN A 189 -7.17 21.50 11.30
N PHE A 190 -7.67 20.33 11.69
CA PHE A 190 -7.89 19.95 13.10
C PHE A 190 -6.70 19.25 13.80
N HIS A 191 -5.58 19.03 13.13
CA HIS A 191 -4.31 18.58 13.75
C HIS A 191 -3.33 19.75 14.01
N ASN A 192 -3.86 20.98 14.15
CA ASN A 192 -3.12 22.17 14.61
C ASN A 192 -3.28 22.38 16.11
#